data_AF-A0AAW8PZP1-F1
#
_entry.id   AF-A0AAW8PZP1-F1
#
_cell.length_a   1.000
_cell.length_b   1.000
_cell.length_c   1.000
_cell.angle_alpha   90.00
_cell.angle_beta   90.00
_cell.angle_gamma   90.00
#
_symmetry.space_group_name_H-M   'P 1'
#
loop_
_entity.id
_entity.type
_entity.pdbx_description
1 polymer ?
#
loop_
_entity_poly.entity_id
_entity_poly.type
_entity_poly.pdbx_seq_one_letter_code
_entity_poly.pdbx_strand_id
1 'polypeptide(L)'
;MKFYQFLGRQALNVNKEKLSQAIQMEKSGSNRQEIWEKTGFFKDADYRWKWEISDLNLKFKDGWLEALNSDTPYLSDIIEHEQLFANYPVLSTLYVVKEKYDNDAVGGYYSRDGALISLNEKLFEENDLPRILSLINHEMGHAVQEIEDFSRGYSFEPEDRKAFNDYLERLVERREDAVYGWRSSMRHLFKERHETRKLLDYAMLFKSYSKLVDYATSDSPTRVQRHILNELTWVYHEPFTEKGLMSAEAHQVDSMRRDLPRTNYKGRKAEYLREMCIAGAQLIKAAIPPRQFEEFKYSDRKIDSTIKSLERKWHKQNKEMAPLRELEDKRDSAKSYYEEKRWKSARTIYEEMGGEVASRAIQAREMMTDQERFETHPIDSYDVNFSDIIPLVGGRVISVDDKNAATLVDYRELAAPASIEFGGDCFAKMVINPNADASSIVHESAHYFLEIYSDLNLKSGVSEELRSDFKEVLDWMGLDEKVWYQMEPEEKEPYHERFAEAFEHYILTNESPISSVFETLKGWLKGIYNALAGENLTSSNELTSIFDKIASGNQAPVSAINSSVYDVVEQEMGEEVAEVTKLMHETSIGYFSKVSGLEPENLVDRYDLEIESARHVSKNTMSLR
;
A
#
# COMPACT_ATOMS: atom_id res chain seq x y z
N MET A 1 18.98 42.64 0.03
CA MET A 1 18.68 41.23 -0.27
C MET A 1 17.21 41.10 -0.62
N LYS A 2 16.83 40.13 -1.45
CA LYS A 2 15.44 39.95 -1.93
C LYS A 2 14.94 38.60 -1.39
N PHE A 3 14.23 38.59 -0.27
CA PHE A 3 13.73 37.35 0.32
C PHE A 3 12.45 36.88 -0.38
N TYR A 4 12.12 35.59 -0.34
CA TYR A 4 10.89 35.01 -0.93
C TYR A 4 10.31 33.95 0.01
N GLN A 5 8.99 33.87 0.13
CA GLN A 5 8.31 32.82 0.89
C GLN A 5 7.56 31.84 0.00
N PHE A 6 7.55 30.57 0.38
CA PHE A 6 6.67 29.56 -0.23
C PHE A 6 5.31 29.55 0.47
N LEU A 7 4.27 29.84 -0.28
CA LEU A 7 2.88 29.91 0.16
C LEU A 7 2.08 28.72 -0.34
N GLY A 8 0.93 28.46 0.29
CA GLY A 8 0.05 27.37 -0.08
C GLY A 8 -1.35 27.83 -0.45
N ARG A 9 -2.30 26.91 -0.26
CA ARG A 9 -3.69 27.04 -0.69
C ARG A 9 -4.55 27.78 0.33
N GLN A 10 -4.10 27.90 1.57
CA GLN A 10 -4.80 28.61 2.64
C GLN A 10 -4.52 30.12 2.62
N ALA A 11 -3.47 30.55 1.90
CA ALA A 11 -3.19 31.95 1.62
C ALA A 11 -4.42 32.69 1.08
N LEU A 12 -4.76 33.83 1.69
CA LEU A 12 -5.99 34.58 1.36
C LEU A 12 -6.04 35.02 -0.10
N ASN A 13 -4.90 35.36 -0.71
CA ASN A 13 -4.83 35.85 -2.09
C ASN A 13 -4.31 34.79 -3.09
N VAL A 14 -4.44 33.50 -2.78
CA VAL A 14 -4.06 32.42 -3.70
C VAL A 14 -4.81 32.53 -5.03
N ASN A 15 -4.09 32.43 -6.16
CA ASN A 15 -4.70 32.39 -7.49
C ASN A 15 -5.35 31.03 -7.74
N LYS A 16 -6.63 30.89 -7.38
CA LYS A 16 -7.40 29.63 -7.48
C LYS A 16 -7.52 29.10 -8.91
N GLU A 17 -7.57 29.98 -9.90
CA GLU A 17 -7.64 29.59 -11.32
C GLU A 17 -6.33 28.92 -11.75
N LYS A 18 -5.20 29.54 -11.42
CA LYS A 18 -3.86 29.01 -11.72
C LYS A 18 -3.56 27.71 -10.95
N LEU A 19 -3.99 27.61 -9.70
CA LEU A 19 -3.90 26.36 -8.92
C LEU A 19 -4.73 25.23 -9.56
N SER A 20 -5.97 25.53 -9.97
CA SER A 20 -6.83 24.55 -10.65
C SER A 20 -6.22 24.10 -11.98
N GLN A 21 -5.62 25.03 -12.72
CA GLN A 21 -4.88 24.74 -13.95
C GLN A 21 -3.69 23.81 -13.68
N ALA A 22 -2.92 24.03 -12.62
CA ALA A 22 -1.78 23.19 -12.24
C ALA A 22 -2.20 21.75 -11.92
N ILE A 23 -3.27 21.58 -11.14
CA ILE A 23 -3.86 20.27 -10.81
C ILE A 23 -4.32 19.53 -12.07
N GLN A 24 -4.95 20.24 -13.02
CA GLN A 24 -5.39 19.63 -14.27
C GLN A 24 -4.21 19.21 -15.14
N MET A 25 -3.18 20.05 -15.23
CA MET A 25 -1.96 19.74 -15.98
C MET A 25 -1.26 18.50 -15.44
N GLU A 26 -1.13 18.37 -14.12
CA GLU A 26 -0.60 17.16 -13.47
C GLU A 26 -1.42 15.92 -13.85
N LYS A 27 -2.76 15.97 -13.72
CA LYS A 27 -3.64 14.86 -14.10
C LYS A 27 -3.52 14.46 -15.57
N SER A 28 -3.16 15.40 -16.43
CA SER A 28 -2.92 15.15 -17.86
C SER A 28 -1.51 14.65 -18.19
N GLY A 29 -0.62 14.53 -17.19
CA GLY A 29 0.74 14.04 -17.35
C GLY A 29 1.76 15.09 -17.81
N SER A 30 1.45 16.39 -17.69
CA SER A 30 2.44 17.45 -17.91
C SER A 30 3.60 17.32 -16.92
N ASN A 31 4.81 17.65 -17.37
CA ASN A 31 5.98 17.62 -16.51
C ASN A 31 6.01 18.83 -15.56
N ARG A 32 6.76 18.71 -14.46
CA ARG A 32 6.86 19.72 -13.41
C ARG A 32 7.28 21.12 -13.90
N GLN A 33 8.23 21.17 -14.82
CA GLN A 33 8.75 22.43 -15.37
C GLN A 33 7.67 23.16 -16.16
N GLU A 34 6.93 22.43 -16.99
CA GLU A 34 5.83 22.98 -17.77
C GLU A 34 4.71 23.53 -16.86
N ILE A 35 4.40 22.83 -15.77
CA ILE A 35 3.41 23.27 -14.79
C ILE A 35 3.87 24.58 -14.13
N TRP A 36 5.12 24.64 -13.67
CA TRP A 36 5.71 25.83 -13.06
C TRP A 36 5.65 27.05 -14.00
N GLU A 37 6.17 26.92 -15.22
CA GLU A 37 6.24 28.03 -16.20
C GLU A 37 4.86 28.60 -16.56
N LYS A 38 3.83 27.75 -16.63
CA LYS A 38 2.48 28.16 -17.01
C LYS A 38 1.65 28.67 -15.84
N THR A 39 1.90 28.16 -14.63
CA THR A 39 1.00 28.37 -13.49
C THR A 39 1.61 29.16 -12.35
N GLY A 40 2.94 29.14 -12.19
CA GLY A 40 3.62 29.64 -11.01
C GLY A 40 3.41 28.76 -9.76
N PHE A 41 2.84 27.56 -9.94
CA PHE A 41 2.69 26.57 -8.88
C PHE A 41 3.63 25.40 -9.13
N PHE A 42 4.18 24.86 -8.05
CA PHE A 42 4.92 23.62 -8.06
C PHE A 42 4.40 22.71 -6.95
N LYS A 43 4.63 21.41 -7.12
CA LYS A 43 4.27 20.39 -6.14
C LYS A 43 5.53 19.94 -5.43
N ASP A 44 5.59 20.13 -4.12
CA ASP A 44 6.80 19.86 -3.33
C ASP A 44 6.89 18.38 -2.92
N ALA A 45 7.94 17.96 -2.19
CA ALA A 45 8.14 16.60 -1.70
C ALA A 45 7.04 16.16 -0.72
N ASP A 46 6.33 17.12 -0.14
CA ASP A 46 5.13 16.91 0.66
C ASP A 46 3.83 16.88 -0.19
N TYR A 47 3.98 16.92 -1.52
CA TYR A 47 2.94 16.90 -2.55
C TYR A 47 1.88 17.98 -2.41
N ARG A 48 2.14 18.99 -1.58
CA ARG A 48 1.27 20.14 -1.50
C ARG A 48 1.68 21.12 -2.59
N TRP A 49 0.67 21.78 -3.13
CA TRP A 49 0.88 22.84 -4.10
C TRP A 49 1.41 24.07 -3.40
N LYS A 50 2.57 24.52 -3.83
CA LYS A 50 3.26 25.71 -3.34
C LYS A 50 3.41 26.72 -4.48
N TRP A 51 3.44 27.98 -4.12
CA TRP A 51 3.76 29.11 -5.00
C TRP A 51 4.63 30.10 -4.24
N GLU A 52 5.33 30.98 -4.94
CA GLU A 52 6.23 31.93 -4.27
C GLU A 52 5.66 33.35 -4.29
N ILE A 53 5.83 34.07 -3.17
CA ILE A 53 5.67 35.53 -3.13
C ILE A 53 7.02 36.19 -3.02
N SER A 54 7.03 37.46 -3.42
CA SER A 54 8.20 38.29 -3.32
C SER A 54 8.25 39.02 -2.01
N ASP A 55 9.38 38.90 -1.33
CA ASP A 55 9.72 39.66 -0.13
C ASP A 55 10.83 40.66 -0.46
N LEU A 56 10.80 41.21 -1.68
CA LEU A 56 11.62 42.35 -2.09
C LEU A 56 11.59 43.51 -1.10
N ASN A 57 10.45 43.66 -0.42
CA ASN A 57 10.21 44.72 0.54
C ASN A 57 10.49 44.28 1.98
N LEU A 58 10.99 43.05 2.22
CA LEU A 58 11.38 42.61 3.54
C LEU A 58 12.58 43.44 4.03
N LYS A 59 12.32 44.22 5.05
CA LYS A 59 13.31 45.06 5.75
C LYS A 59 12.80 45.35 7.16
N PHE A 60 13.70 45.78 8.02
CA PHE A 60 13.32 46.30 9.33
C PHE A 60 12.55 47.62 9.21
N LYS A 61 11.57 47.82 10.10
CA LYS A 61 10.90 49.11 10.29
C LYS A 61 11.80 50.11 11.00
N ASP A 62 11.48 51.40 10.85
CA ASP A 62 12.02 52.42 11.73
C ASP A 62 11.59 52.13 13.18
N GLY A 63 12.55 52.12 14.12
CA GLY A 63 12.28 51.82 15.52
C GLY A 63 12.11 50.33 15.85
N TRP A 64 12.52 49.43 14.95
CA TRP A 64 12.34 47.98 15.14
C TRP A 64 13.03 47.42 16.39
N LEU A 65 14.16 48.00 16.82
CA LEU A 65 14.86 47.58 18.04
C LEU A 65 14.06 47.94 19.28
N GLU A 66 13.44 49.11 19.30
CA GLU A 66 12.54 49.53 20.37
C GLU A 66 11.29 48.65 20.42
N ALA A 67 10.73 48.30 19.25
CA ALA A 67 9.62 47.36 19.15
C ALA A 67 10.00 45.96 19.67
N LEU A 68 11.18 45.46 19.30
CA LEU A 68 11.69 44.15 19.75
C LEU A 68 11.92 44.09 21.27
N ASN A 69 12.25 45.22 21.91
CA ASN A 69 12.43 45.31 23.37
C ASN A 69 11.17 45.74 24.12
N SER A 70 10.03 45.86 23.44
CA SER A 70 8.77 46.26 24.06
C SER A 70 8.08 45.09 24.78
N ASP A 71 7.04 45.39 25.56
CA ASP A 71 6.22 44.36 26.22
C ASP A 71 5.41 43.51 25.21
N THR A 72 5.26 43.98 23.96
CA THR A 72 4.50 43.32 22.88
C THR A 72 5.29 43.36 21.56
N PRO A 73 6.37 42.57 21.44
CA PRO A 73 7.26 42.61 20.27
C PRO A 73 6.65 41.84 19.09
N TYR A 74 5.62 42.41 18.46
CA TYR A 74 4.96 41.81 17.31
C TYR A 74 5.83 41.90 16.05
N LEU A 75 5.79 40.84 15.25
CA LEU A 75 6.52 40.75 13.99
C LEU A 75 6.15 41.91 13.05
N SER A 76 4.88 42.32 13.02
CA SER A 76 4.45 43.47 12.21
C SER A 76 5.06 44.79 12.64
N ASP A 77 5.53 44.94 13.87
CA ASP A 77 6.18 46.17 14.35
C ASP A 77 7.69 46.16 14.10
N ILE A 78 8.25 44.99 13.80
CA ILE A 78 9.69 44.77 13.61
C ILE A 78 10.06 44.79 12.13
N ILE A 79 9.25 44.16 11.26
CA ILE A 79 9.52 44.06 9.82
C ILE A 79 8.41 44.66 8.96
N GLU A 80 8.79 45.11 7.76
CA GLU A 80 7.86 45.42 6.67
C GLU A 80 7.73 44.21 5.74
N HIS A 81 6.53 43.65 5.62
CA HIS A 81 6.27 42.55 4.68
C HIS A 81 4.80 42.48 4.25
N GLU A 82 4.38 43.47 3.45
CA GLU A 82 2.97 43.63 3.05
C GLU A 82 2.35 42.37 2.41
N GLN A 83 3.07 41.72 1.48
CA GLN A 83 2.52 40.55 0.77
C GLN A 83 2.31 39.35 1.71
N LEU A 84 3.22 39.10 2.66
CA LEU A 84 3.07 38.01 3.61
C LEU A 84 1.89 38.25 4.54
N PHE A 85 1.79 39.44 5.14
CA PHE A 85 0.68 39.77 6.04
C PHE A 85 -0.66 39.88 5.33
N ALA A 86 -0.68 40.26 4.04
CA ALA A 86 -1.89 40.23 3.23
C ALA A 86 -2.38 38.80 2.96
N ASN A 87 -1.46 37.83 2.83
CA ASN A 87 -1.80 36.42 2.62
C ASN A 87 -2.09 35.69 3.94
N TYR A 88 -1.38 36.03 5.02
CA TYR A 88 -1.51 35.46 6.35
C TYR A 88 -1.53 36.55 7.43
N PRO A 89 -2.68 37.19 7.68
CA PRO A 89 -2.79 38.24 8.68
C PRO A 89 -2.37 37.81 10.10
N VAL A 90 -2.55 36.52 10.44
CA VAL A 90 -2.17 35.95 11.74
C VAL A 90 -0.67 36.07 12.04
N LEU A 91 0.19 36.13 11.02
CA LEU A 91 1.63 36.30 11.21
C LEU A 91 1.99 37.70 11.73
N SER A 92 1.11 38.69 11.57
CA SER A 92 1.37 40.04 12.09
C SER A 92 1.51 40.06 13.62
N THR A 93 0.77 39.18 14.30
CA THR A 93 0.73 39.08 15.76
C THR A 93 1.74 38.08 16.33
N LEU A 94 2.62 37.53 15.51
CA LEU A 94 3.66 36.61 15.95
C LEU A 94 4.66 37.35 16.85
N TYR A 95 5.00 36.79 18.01
CA TYR A 95 5.99 37.42 18.90
C TYR A 95 7.40 37.20 18.36
N VAL A 96 8.28 38.18 18.54
CA VAL A 96 9.72 38.02 18.29
C VAL A 96 10.45 38.33 19.59
N VAL A 97 11.25 37.38 20.08
CA VAL A 97 11.95 37.51 21.35
C VAL A 97 13.45 37.31 21.18
N LYS A 98 14.21 37.88 22.11
CA LYS A 98 15.66 37.66 22.23
C LYS A 98 15.93 36.75 23.40
N GLU A 99 16.66 35.67 23.17
CA GLU A 99 17.02 34.71 24.21
C GLU A 99 18.52 34.43 24.18
N LYS A 100 19.08 34.11 25.36
CA LYS A 100 20.44 33.57 25.47
C LYS A 100 20.36 32.06 25.33
N TYR A 101 21.11 31.53 24.37
CA TYR A 101 21.26 30.09 24.21
C TYR A 101 22.61 29.63 24.76
N ASP A 102 22.63 28.46 25.39
CA ASP A 102 23.88 27.81 25.82
C ASP A 102 24.70 27.27 24.64
N ASN A 103 24.07 27.10 23.47
CA ASN A 103 24.68 26.59 22.25
C ASN A 103 24.79 27.68 21.17
N ASP A 104 26.02 28.14 20.92
CA ASP A 104 26.37 29.13 19.91
C ASP A 104 26.00 28.72 18.45
N ALA A 105 25.68 27.45 18.21
CA ALA A 105 25.34 26.95 16.88
C ALA A 105 23.88 27.27 16.47
N VAL A 106 23.01 27.65 17.40
CA VAL A 106 21.61 27.97 17.14
C VAL A 106 21.46 29.48 16.97
N GLY A 107 21.11 29.91 15.75
CA GLY A 107 20.84 31.32 15.45
C GLY A 107 19.47 31.78 15.97
N GLY A 108 18.45 30.93 15.87
CA GLY A 108 17.08 31.17 16.30
C GLY A 108 16.22 29.93 16.07
N TYR A 109 14.95 30.00 16.47
CA TYR A 109 13.94 28.98 16.20
C TYR A 109 12.52 29.56 16.25
N TYR A 110 11.60 28.93 15.54
CA TYR A 110 10.17 29.14 15.65
C TYR A 110 9.55 28.19 16.70
N SER A 111 8.77 28.75 17.63
CA SER A 111 8.02 28.00 18.65
C SER A 111 6.53 28.04 18.39
N ARG A 112 5.94 26.85 18.31
CA ARG A 112 4.49 26.66 18.14
C ARG A 112 3.70 27.02 19.39
N ASP A 113 4.08 26.46 20.53
CA ASP A 113 3.32 26.61 21.78
C ASP A 113 3.32 28.06 22.27
N GLY A 114 4.37 28.81 21.93
CA GLY A 114 4.48 30.23 22.21
C GLY A 114 4.03 31.15 21.07
N ALA A 115 3.74 30.61 19.88
CA ALA A 115 3.55 31.38 18.65
C ALA A 115 4.58 32.53 18.54
N LEU A 116 5.87 32.17 18.60
CA LEU A 116 6.97 33.13 18.64
C LEU A 116 8.17 32.71 17.78
N ILE A 117 8.93 33.71 17.35
CA ILE A 117 10.28 33.57 16.80
C ILE A 117 11.26 33.96 17.90
N SER A 118 12.15 33.05 18.27
CA SER A 118 13.22 33.35 19.22
C SER A 118 14.54 33.50 18.49
N LEU A 119 15.26 34.57 18.78
CA LEU A 119 16.55 34.92 18.15
C LEU A 119 17.65 34.94 19.21
N ASN A 120 18.82 34.40 18.85
CA ASN A 120 19.98 34.39 19.74
C ASN A 120 20.45 35.83 20.00
N GLU A 121 20.54 36.22 21.27
CA GLU A 121 20.98 37.56 21.68
C GLU A 121 22.35 37.94 21.09
N LYS A 122 23.25 36.97 20.90
CA LYS A 122 24.59 37.19 20.34
C LYS A 122 24.56 37.76 18.91
N LEU A 123 23.54 37.46 18.11
CA LEU A 123 23.40 38.01 16.76
C LEU A 123 23.31 39.54 16.78
N PHE A 124 22.74 40.09 17.85
CA PHE A 124 22.59 41.53 18.04
C PHE A 124 23.88 42.18 18.54
N GLU A 125 24.74 41.43 19.24
CA GLU A 125 26.10 41.87 19.61
C GLU A 125 27.00 41.99 18.37
N GLU A 126 26.84 41.07 17.42
CA GLU A 126 27.58 41.06 16.13
C GLU A 126 27.08 42.14 15.15
N ASN A 127 25.87 42.68 15.37
CA ASN A 127 25.23 43.72 14.56
C ASN A 127 25.14 43.38 13.05
N ASP A 128 24.96 42.10 12.72
CA ASP A 128 24.79 41.61 11.35
C ASP A 128 23.31 41.63 10.95
N LEU A 129 22.80 42.83 10.63
CA LEU A 129 21.40 43.03 10.25
C LEU A 129 20.93 42.14 9.09
N PRO A 130 21.71 41.95 7.99
CA PRO A 130 21.37 40.99 6.96
C PRO A 130 21.13 39.57 7.49
N ARG A 131 22.03 39.08 8.37
CA ARG A 131 21.92 37.75 8.95
C ARG A 131 20.71 37.61 9.86
N ILE A 132 20.40 38.61 10.68
CA ILE A 132 19.20 38.62 11.52
C ILE A 132 17.94 38.58 10.65
N LEU A 133 17.89 39.38 9.59
CA LEU A 133 16.73 39.42 8.69
C LEU A 133 16.55 38.11 7.92
N SER A 134 17.64 37.50 7.45
CA SER A 134 17.62 36.19 6.78
C SER A 134 17.17 35.06 7.71
N LEU A 135 17.54 35.14 9.00
CA LEU A 135 17.07 34.20 10.01
C LEU A 135 15.59 34.40 10.34
N ILE A 136 15.12 35.63 10.54
CA ILE A 136 13.68 35.90 10.69
C ILE A 136 12.91 35.35 9.48
N ASN A 137 13.46 35.53 8.27
CA ASN A 137 12.85 34.98 7.06
C ASN A 137 12.76 33.44 7.05
N HIS A 138 13.79 32.77 7.55
CA HIS A 138 13.78 31.32 7.74
C HIS A 138 12.69 30.89 8.74
N GLU A 139 12.62 31.53 9.91
CA GLU A 139 11.64 31.19 10.95
C GLU A 139 10.20 31.51 10.54
N MET A 140 9.98 32.58 9.76
CA MET A 140 8.69 32.86 9.13
C MET A 140 8.25 31.73 8.20
N GLY A 141 9.20 31.08 7.51
CA GLY A 141 8.94 29.91 6.68
C GLY A 141 8.30 28.78 7.48
N HIS A 142 8.78 28.52 8.69
CA HIS A 142 8.17 27.53 9.60
C HIS A 142 6.79 27.95 10.09
N ALA A 143 6.56 29.23 10.37
CA ALA A 143 5.24 29.73 10.71
C ALA A 143 4.24 29.56 9.55
N VAL A 144 4.66 29.80 8.30
CA VAL A 144 3.84 29.50 7.11
C VAL A 144 3.60 28.01 6.95
N GLN A 145 4.62 27.18 7.19
CA GLN A 145 4.47 25.71 7.18
C GLN A 145 3.41 25.24 8.19
N GLU A 146 3.31 25.87 9.37
CA GLU A 146 2.25 25.57 10.33
C GLU A 146 0.86 25.93 9.80
N ILE A 147 0.69 27.15 9.27
CA ILE A 147 -0.60 27.63 8.74
C ILE A 147 -1.07 26.74 7.58
N GLU A 148 -0.16 26.47 6.63
CA GLU A 148 -0.45 25.69 5.42
C GLU A 148 -0.40 24.18 5.67
N ASP A 149 -0.01 23.77 6.87
CA ASP A 149 0.24 22.39 7.28
C ASP A 149 1.25 21.67 6.34
N PHE A 150 2.24 22.40 5.84
CA PHE A 150 3.33 21.86 5.02
C PHE A 150 4.26 20.92 5.79
N SER A 151 5.15 20.23 5.06
CA SER A 151 6.21 19.47 5.70
C SER A 151 7.07 20.39 6.56
N ARG A 152 7.42 19.90 7.76
CA ARG A 152 8.05 20.64 8.84
C ARG A 152 9.48 20.19 9.07
N GLY A 153 10.27 21.05 9.70
CA GLY A 153 11.46 20.66 10.43
C GLY A 153 11.07 20.21 11.84
N TYR A 154 11.75 19.21 12.39
CA TYR A 154 11.50 18.71 13.74
C TYR A 154 12.84 18.51 14.44
N SER A 155 13.04 19.10 15.63
CA SER A 155 14.24 18.84 16.45
C SER A 155 14.31 17.35 16.75
N PHE A 156 15.22 16.65 16.08
CA PHE A 156 15.28 15.20 16.11
C PHE A 156 16.05 14.74 17.36
N GLU A 157 15.33 14.37 18.41
CA GLU A 157 15.91 13.90 19.66
C GLU A 157 16.33 12.42 19.55
N PRO A 158 17.20 11.91 20.45
CA PRO A 158 17.63 10.51 20.44
C PRO A 158 16.47 9.49 20.46
N GLU A 159 15.37 9.81 21.13
CA GLU A 159 14.16 9.01 21.22
C GLU A 159 13.42 8.90 19.87
N ASP A 160 13.46 9.97 19.05
CA ASP A 160 12.85 10.02 17.72
C ASP A 160 13.59 9.13 16.71
N ARG A 161 14.87 8.85 16.96
CA ARG A 161 15.67 7.94 16.13
C ARG A 161 15.08 6.53 16.09
N LYS A 162 14.60 6.05 17.23
CA LYS A 162 13.95 4.74 17.31
C LYS A 162 12.67 4.75 16.49
N ALA A 163 11.82 5.77 16.69
CA ALA A 163 10.56 5.91 15.94
C ALA A 163 10.77 6.04 14.42
N PHE A 164 11.83 6.74 14.00
CA PHE A 164 12.19 6.86 12.59
C PHE A 164 12.69 5.54 11.99
N ASN A 165 13.54 4.80 12.72
CA ASN A 165 13.96 3.47 12.27
C ASN A 165 12.79 2.50 12.22
N ASP A 166 11.90 2.51 13.23
CA ASP A 166 10.67 1.72 13.25
C ASP A 166 9.77 2.07 12.04
N TYR A 167 9.70 3.34 11.64
CA TYR A 167 9.01 3.77 10.42
C TYR A 167 9.66 3.18 9.15
N LEU A 168 10.98 3.24 9.03
CA LEU A 168 11.68 2.71 7.86
C LEU A 168 11.56 1.18 7.76
N GLU A 169 11.58 0.47 8.88
CA GLU A 169 11.32 -0.99 8.94
C GLU A 169 9.91 -1.30 8.46
N ARG A 170 8.90 -0.59 8.97
CA ARG A 170 7.51 -0.75 8.52
C ARG A 170 7.30 -0.40 7.05
N LEU A 171 8.06 0.55 6.51
CA LEU A 171 8.03 0.87 5.08
C LEU A 171 8.48 -0.34 4.25
N VAL A 172 9.54 -1.04 4.67
CA VAL A 172 10.00 -2.26 4.02
C VAL A 172 8.95 -3.35 4.14
N GLU A 173 8.45 -3.60 5.35
CA GLU A 173 7.42 -4.62 5.63
C GLU A 173 6.19 -4.44 4.74
N ARG A 174 5.61 -3.24 4.68
CA ARG A 174 4.45 -2.98 3.80
C ARG A 174 4.68 -3.27 2.33
N ARG A 175 5.89 -2.98 1.83
CA ARG A 175 6.20 -3.26 0.42
C ARG A 175 6.44 -4.76 0.21
N GLU A 176 6.95 -5.47 1.21
CA GLU A 176 6.98 -6.93 1.21
C GLU A 176 5.57 -7.52 1.23
N ASP A 177 4.67 -6.98 2.05
CA ASP A 177 3.28 -7.40 2.16
C ASP A 177 2.50 -7.12 0.89
N ALA A 178 2.68 -5.97 0.25
CA ALA A 178 2.04 -5.68 -1.04
C ALA A 178 2.50 -6.67 -2.12
N VAL A 179 3.78 -7.03 -2.15
CA VAL A 179 4.30 -8.08 -3.05
C VAL A 179 3.69 -9.44 -2.69
N TYR A 180 3.61 -9.77 -1.40
CA TYR A 180 3.04 -11.02 -0.91
C TYR A 180 1.54 -11.13 -1.23
N GLY A 181 0.74 -10.12 -0.88
CA GLY A 181 -0.69 -10.02 -1.13
C GLY A 181 -1.01 -10.09 -2.62
N TRP A 182 -0.26 -9.39 -3.47
CA TRP A 182 -0.43 -9.53 -4.92
C TRP A 182 -0.12 -10.96 -5.39
N ARG A 183 0.99 -11.56 -4.91
CA ARG A 183 1.34 -12.95 -5.25
C ARG A 183 0.28 -13.93 -4.77
N SER A 184 -0.33 -13.66 -3.63
CA SER A 184 -1.40 -14.44 -3.02
C SER A 184 -2.68 -14.36 -3.86
N SER A 185 -3.17 -13.16 -4.18
CA SER A 185 -4.39 -12.94 -4.97
C SER A 185 -4.25 -13.42 -6.41
N MET A 186 -3.04 -13.35 -6.98
CA MET A 186 -2.74 -13.79 -8.34
C MET A 186 -2.19 -15.22 -8.40
N ARG A 187 -2.37 -16.06 -7.36
CA ARG A 187 -1.91 -17.47 -7.34
C ARG A 187 -2.37 -18.26 -8.57
N HIS A 188 -3.62 -18.06 -8.99
CA HIS A 188 -4.18 -18.69 -10.18
C HIS A 188 -3.37 -18.34 -11.44
N LEU A 189 -2.98 -17.06 -11.60
CA LEU A 189 -2.19 -16.59 -12.73
C LEU A 189 -0.80 -17.25 -12.78
N PHE A 190 -0.13 -17.45 -11.63
CA PHE A 190 1.13 -18.18 -11.57
C PHE A 190 0.99 -19.63 -12.01
N LYS A 191 -0.05 -20.32 -11.51
CA LYS A 191 -0.35 -21.70 -11.88
C LYS A 191 -0.66 -21.81 -13.38
N GLU A 192 -1.57 -20.99 -13.88
CA GLU A 192 -1.93 -20.98 -15.30
C GLU A 192 -0.76 -20.63 -16.21
N ARG A 193 0.09 -19.68 -15.80
CA ARG A 193 1.29 -19.29 -16.54
C ARG A 193 2.28 -20.44 -16.60
N HIS A 194 2.48 -21.14 -15.48
CA HIS A 194 3.33 -22.32 -15.39
C HIS A 194 2.79 -23.46 -16.27
N GLU A 195 1.49 -23.75 -16.22
CA GLU A 195 0.83 -24.75 -17.04
C GLU A 195 0.90 -24.40 -18.53
N THR A 196 0.62 -23.14 -18.88
CA THR A 196 0.71 -22.64 -20.26
C THR A 196 2.13 -22.74 -20.78
N ARG A 197 3.13 -22.42 -19.94
CA ARG A 197 4.54 -22.58 -20.29
C ARG A 197 4.90 -24.04 -20.53
N LYS A 198 4.53 -24.94 -19.62
CA LYS A 198 4.76 -26.39 -19.79
C LYS A 198 4.11 -26.95 -21.05
N LEU A 199 2.85 -26.59 -21.32
CA LEU A 199 2.14 -27.01 -22.53
C LEU A 199 2.81 -26.46 -23.80
N LEU A 200 3.30 -25.23 -23.76
CA LEU A 200 4.07 -24.65 -24.86
C LEU A 200 5.35 -25.43 -25.10
N ASP A 201 6.11 -25.74 -24.04
CA ASP A 201 7.32 -26.56 -24.13
C ASP A 201 7.02 -27.96 -24.69
N TYR A 202 5.96 -28.63 -24.22
CA TYR A 202 5.53 -29.92 -24.76
C TYR A 202 5.08 -29.86 -26.22
N ALA A 203 4.38 -28.80 -26.63
CA ALA A 203 3.97 -28.62 -28.02
C ALA A 203 5.17 -28.39 -28.94
N MET A 204 6.18 -27.65 -28.47
CA MET A 204 7.46 -27.46 -29.18
C MET A 204 8.24 -28.77 -29.31
N LEU A 205 8.30 -29.56 -28.23
CA LEU A 205 8.88 -30.90 -28.24
C LEU A 205 8.12 -31.82 -29.21
N PHE A 206 6.79 -31.85 -29.18
CA PHE A 206 5.98 -32.66 -30.09
C PHE A 206 6.22 -32.27 -31.56
N LYS A 207 6.31 -30.98 -31.87
CA LYS A 207 6.67 -30.49 -33.21
C LYS A 207 8.04 -31.02 -33.66
N SER A 208 9.02 -31.04 -32.75
CA SER A 208 10.34 -31.58 -33.03
C SER A 208 10.31 -33.10 -33.25
N TYR A 209 9.56 -33.82 -32.41
CA TYR A 209 9.28 -35.24 -32.56
C TYR A 209 8.71 -35.57 -33.95
N SER A 210 7.66 -34.86 -34.39
CA SER A 210 7.05 -35.10 -35.71
C SER A 210 8.05 -34.93 -36.84
N LYS A 211 8.89 -33.89 -36.79
CA LYS A 211 9.95 -33.67 -37.79
C LYS A 211 11.00 -34.78 -37.80
N LEU A 212 11.43 -35.25 -36.63
CA LEU A 212 12.40 -36.35 -36.54
C LEU A 212 11.81 -37.64 -37.13
N VAL A 213 10.54 -37.93 -36.88
CA VAL A 213 9.83 -39.07 -37.51
C VAL A 213 9.79 -38.90 -39.03
N ASP A 214 9.46 -37.70 -39.53
CA ASP A 214 9.45 -37.42 -40.97
C ASP A 214 10.85 -37.61 -41.59
N TYR A 215 11.90 -37.09 -40.94
CA TYR A 215 13.28 -37.24 -41.40
C TYR A 215 13.78 -38.68 -41.38
N ALA A 216 13.36 -39.49 -40.41
CA ALA A 216 13.70 -40.91 -40.35
C ALA A 216 13.20 -41.67 -41.60
N THR A 217 12.04 -41.26 -42.13
CA THR A 217 11.42 -41.87 -43.32
C THR A 217 11.85 -41.23 -44.65
N SER A 218 12.65 -40.15 -44.62
CA SER A 218 13.06 -39.42 -45.82
C SER A 218 13.85 -40.29 -46.82
N ASP A 219 13.61 -40.14 -48.12
CA ASP A 219 14.42 -40.79 -49.16
C ASP A 219 15.89 -40.31 -49.17
N SER A 220 16.19 -39.17 -48.55
CA SER A 220 17.53 -38.55 -48.56
C SER A 220 17.87 -37.81 -47.26
N PRO A 221 18.03 -38.52 -46.11
CA PRO A 221 18.28 -37.92 -44.81
C PRO A 221 19.60 -37.12 -44.74
N THR A 222 20.58 -37.46 -45.59
CA THR A 222 21.84 -36.72 -45.70
C THR A 222 21.66 -35.29 -46.21
N ARG A 223 20.64 -35.00 -47.04
CA ARG A 223 20.35 -33.64 -47.53
C ARG A 223 19.74 -32.76 -46.43
N VAL A 224 19.01 -33.36 -45.50
CA VAL A 224 18.37 -32.68 -44.36
C VAL A 224 19.17 -32.83 -43.06
N GLN A 225 20.42 -33.30 -43.12
CA GLN A 225 21.29 -33.51 -41.95
C GLN A 225 21.31 -32.30 -41.01
N ARG A 226 21.45 -31.08 -41.55
CA ARG A 226 21.47 -29.86 -40.74
C ARG A 226 20.18 -29.69 -39.94
N HIS A 227 19.03 -29.99 -40.54
CA HIS A 227 17.74 -29.90 -39.86
C HIS A 227 17.61 -30.97 -38.78
N ILE A 228 18.04 -32.21 -39.05
CA ILE A 228 18.08 -33.28 -38.05
C ILE A 228 18.91 -32.83 -36.83
N LEU A 229 20.13 -32.35 -37.06
CA LEU A 229 21.02 -31.91 -35.98
C LEU A 229 20.48 -30.71 -35.21
N ASN A 230 19.72 -29.82 -35.85
CA ASN A 230 19.05 -28.71 -35.18
C ASN A 230 17.90 -29.19 -34.30
N GLU A 231 17.10 -30.16 -34.74
CA GLU A 231 16.05 -30.73 -33.90
C GLU A 231 16.65 -31.49 -32.70
N LEU A 232 17.83 -32.10 -32.84
CA LEU A 232 18.50 -32.78 -31.72
C LEU A 232 19.15 -31.85 -30.69
N THR A 233 19.15 -30.52 -30.86
CA THR A 233 19.71 -29.60 -29.84
C THR A 233 18.88 -29.55 -28.56
N TRP A 234 17.66 -30.11 -28.55
CA TRP A 234 16.86 -30.24 -27.33
C TRP A 234 17.61 -30.91 -26.18
N VAL A 235 18.58 -31.78 -26.46
CA VAL A 235 19.42 -32.43 -25.42
C VAL A 235 20.17 -31.44 -24.52
N TYR A 236 20.30 -30.17 -24.91
CA TYR A 236 20.94 -29.13 -24.11
C TYR A 236 19.96 -28.22 -23.35
N HIS A 237 18.67 -28.56 -23.37
CA HIS A 237 17.60 -27.80 -22.69
C HIS A 237 16.84 -28.71 -21.72
N GLU A 238 16.19 -28.15 -20.71
CA GLU A 238 15.32 -28.93 -19.81
C GLU A 238 14.22 -29.66 -20.62
N PRO A 239 13.89 -30.92 -20.30
CA PRO A 239 14.33 -31.74 -19.15
C PRO A 239 15.58 -32.62 -19.39
N PHE A 240 16.39 -32.33 -20.41
CA PHE A 240 17.48 -33.19 -20.88
C PHE A 240 18.88 -32.79 -20.37
N THR A 241 18.99 -31.68 -19.62
CA THR A 241 20.27 -31.20 -19.09
C THR A 241 20.81 -32.12 -17.99
N GLU A 242 22.06 -31.91 -17.53
CA GLU A 242 22.65 -32.67 -16.41
C GLU A 242 21.79 -32.67 -15.14
N LYS A 243 20.98 -31.63 -14.92
CA LYS A 243 20.07 -31.53 -13.76
C LYS A 243 18.67 -32.08 -14.04
N GLY A 244 18.40 -32.46 -15.28
CA GLY A 244 17.10 -32.93 -15.75
C GLY A 244 16.92 -34.45 -15.59
N LEU A 245 15.64 -34.86 -15.53
CA LEU A 245 15.24 -36.26 -15.28
C LEU A 245 15.62 -37.24 -16.41
N MET A 246 16.08 -36.75 -17.57
CA MET A 246 16.39 -37.58 -18.75
C MET A 246 17.84 -37.39 -19.26
N SER A 247 18.76 -37.00 -18.37
CA SER A 247 20.15 -36.67 -18.73
C SER A 247 20.93 -37.85 -19.30
N ALA A 248 20.72 -39.07 -18.79
CA ALA A 248 21.42 -40.27 -19.22
C ALA A 248 21.05 -40.67 -20.66
N GLU A 249 19.77 -40.64 -21.00
CA GLU A 249 19.26 -40.92 -22.34
C GLU A 249 19.63 -39.80 -23.33
N ALA A 250 19.64 -38.54 -22.87
CA ALA A 250 20.10 -37.41 -23.67
C ALA A 250 21.58 -37.50 -24.05
N HIS A 251 22.44 -37.97 -23.14
CA HIS A 251 23.86 -38.20 -23.43
C HIS A 251 24.09 -39.25 -24.52
N GLN A 252 23.24 -40.28 -24.61
CA GLN A 252 23.33 -41.27 -25.69
C GLN A 252 23.01 -40.64 -27.05
N VAL A 253 21.98 -39.78 -27.11
CA VAL A 253 21.63 -39.07 -28.34
C VAL A 253 22.71 -38.04 -28.72
N ASP A 254 23.32 -37.36 -27.75
CA ASP A 254 24.45 -36.45 -27.98
C ASP A 254 25.71 -37.19 -28.46
N SER A 255 26.02 -38.38 -27.92
CA SER A 255 27.17 -39.16 -28.36
C SER A 255 27.03 -39.59 -29.82
N MET A 256 25.81 -39.96 -30.26
CA MET A 256 25.56 -40.28 -31.67
C MET A 256 25.90 -39.11 -32.60
N ARG A 257 25.71 -37.87 -32.16
CA ARG A 257 26.08 -36.69 -32.95
C ARG A 257 27.59 -36.60 -33.17
N ARG A 258 28.39 -36.98 -32.16
CA ARG A 258 29.85 -37.01 -32.23
C ARG A 258 30.34 -38.15 -33.13
N ASP A 259 29.64 -39.28 -33.11
CA ASP A 259 29.98 -40.50 -33.85
C ASP A 259 29.45 -40.54 -35.30
N LEU A 260 28.80 -39.46 -35.75
CA LEU A 260 28.22 -39.37 -37.09
C LEU A 260 29.26 -39.67 -38.20
N PRO A 261 29.01 -40.65 -39.09
CA PRO A 261 29.96 -41.01 -40.14
C PRO A 261 30.34 -39.85 -41.06
N ARG A 262 31.64 -39.69 -41.34
CA ARG A 262 32.17 -38.62 -42.19
C ARG A 262 31.73 -38.73 -43.67
N THR A 263 31.59 -39.95 -44.19
CA THR A 263 31.23 -40.21 -45.59
C THR A 263 29.97 -41.06 -45.71
N ASN A 264 29.18 -40.88 -46.79
CA ASN A 264 27.98 -41.68 -47.06
C ASN A 264 28.29 -42.98 -47.85
N TYR A 265 29.46 -43.59 -47.61
CA TYR A 265 29.85 -44.82 -48.32
C TYR A 265 28.88 -45.96 -48.01
N LYS A 266 28.32 -46.57 -49.06
CA LYS A 266 27.29 -47.62 -48.99
C LYS A 266 26.03 -47.22 -48.19
N GLY A 267 25.71 -45.93 -48.14
CA GLY A 267 24.51 -45.46 -47.42
C GLY A 267 24.64 -45.41 -45.90
N ARG A 268 25.80 -45.77 -45.32
CA ARG A 268 26.01 -45.83 -43.87
C ARG A 268 25.64 -44.55 -43.12
N LYS A 269 25.98 -43.38 -43.68
CA LYS A 269 25.65 -42.09 -43.06
C LYS A 269 24.15 -41.82 -43.12
N ALA A 270 23.50 -42.19 -44.21
CA ALA A 270 22.05 -42.05 -44.34
C ALA A 270 21.32 -42.94 -43.32
N GLU A 271 21.73 -44.19 -43.17
CA GLU A 271 21.18 -45.13 -42.18
C GLU A 271 21.40 -44.64 -40.75
N TYR A 272 22.62 -44.22 -40.41
CA TYR A 272 22.95 -43.67 -39.10
C TYR A 272 22.14 -42.40 -38.76
N LEU A 273 21.89 -41.53 -39.74
CA LEU A 273 21.01 -40.37 -39.52
C LEU A 273 19.56 -40.77 -39.23
N ARG A 274 19.06 -41.89 -39.78
CA ARG A 274 17.73 -42.41 -39.44
C ARG A 274 17.70 -42.94 -38.01
N GLU A 275 18.73 -43.67 -37.62
CA GLU A 275 18.87 -44.16 -36.23
C GLU A 275 18.90 -42.99 -35.24
N MET A 276 19.66 -41.94 -35.54
CA MET A 276 19.67 -40.71 -34.74
C MET A 276 18.29 -40.05 -34.64
N CYS A 277 17.55 -40.00 -35.76
CA CYS A 277 16.19 -39.46 -35.76
C CYS A 277 15.26 -40.29 -34.88
N ILE A 278 15.34 -41.62 -34.96
CA ILE A 278 14.52 -42.53 -34.15
C ILE A 278 14.87 -42.38 -32.66
N ALA A 279 16.15 -42.37 -32.32
CA ALA A 279 16.62 -42.21 -30.95
C ALA A 279 16.18 -40.86 -30.36
N GLY A 280 16.37 -39.77 -31.11
CA GLY A 280 15.92 -38.43 -30.70
C GLY A 280 14.40 -38.34 -30.57
N ALA A 281 13.65 -38.95 -31.49
CA ALA A 281 12.19 -38.98 -31.42
C ALA A 281 11.69 -39.78 -30.20
N GLN A 282 12.32 -40.91 -29.88
CA GLN A 282 11.99 -41.69 -28.69
C GLN A 282 12.30 -40.93 -27.40
N LEU A 283 13.45 -40.26 -27.33
CA LEU A 283 13.84 -39.40 -26.21
C LEU A 283 12.81 -38.28 -25.99
N ILE A 284 12.49 -37.53 -27.05
CA ILE A 284 11.52 -36.43 -26.98
C ILE A 284 10.13 -36.95 -26.58
N LYS A 285 9.69 -38.09 -27.15
CA LYS A 285 8.42 -38.70 -26.79
C LYS A 285 8.36 -39.06 -25.30
N ALA A 286 9.44 -39.58 -24.73
CA ALA A 286 9.50 -39.92 -23.32
C ALA A 286 9.42 -38.70 -22.38
N ALA A 287 9.86 -37.52 -22.84
CA ALA A 287 9.77 -36.28 -22.09
C ALA A 287 8.39 -35.60 -22.11
N ILE A 288 7.49 -36.03 -23.00
CA ILE A 288 6.13 -35.50 -23.10
C ILE A 288 5.20 -36.46 -22.34
N PRO A 289 4.36 -35.99 -21.40
CA PRO A 289 3.47 -36.90 -20.70
C PRO A 289 2.47 -37.54 -21.68
N PRO A 290 2.11 -38.83 -21.49
CA PRO A 290 1.38 -39.60 -22.51
C PRO A 290 0.06 -38.97 -22.96
N ARG A 291 -0.68 -38.38 -22.02
CA ARG A 291 -1.94 -37.70 -22.31
C ARG A 291 -1.75 -36.54 -23.29
N GLN A 292 -0.81 -35.64 -23.01
CA GLN A 292 -0.53 -34.48 -23.86
C GLN A 292 0.00 -34.92 -25.23
N PHE A 293 0.81 -35.98 -25.27
CA PHE A 293 1.30 -36.54 -26.52
C PHE A 293 0.15 -37.01 -27.42
N GLU A 294 -0.82 -37.77 -26.88
CA GLU A 294 -1.99 -38.23 -27.65
C GLU A 294 -2.92 -37.08 -28.02
N GLU A 295 -3.12 -36.10 -27.14
CA GLU A 295 -3.88 -34.88 -27.44
C GLU A 295 -3.29 -34.12 -28.63
N PHE A 296 -1.95 -33.98 -28.71
CA PHE A 296 -1.30 -33.33 -29.85
C PHE A 296 -1.35 -34.17 -31.13
N LYS A 297 -1.20 -35.49 -31.01
CA LYS A 297 -1.18 -36.41 -32.16
C LYS A 297 -2.52 -36.56 -32.84
N TYR A 298 -3.61 -36.57 -32.07
CA TYR A 298 -4.98 -36.76 -32.58
C TYR A 298 -5.77 -35.45 -32.64
N SER A 299 -5.12 -34.29 -32.48
CA SER A 299 -5.79 -32.99 -32.62
C SER A 299 -6.16 -32.70 -34.08
N ASP A 300 -7.38 -32.20 -34.30
CA ASP A 300 -7.78 -31.60 -35.58
C ASP A 300 -6.99 -30.30 -35.89
N ARG A 301 -6.38 -29.68 -34.87
CA ARG A 301 -5.62 -28.44 -35.00
C ARG A 301 -4.15 -28.72 -35.30
N LYS A 302 -3.61 -28.07 -36.33
CA LYS A 302 -2.17 -28.12 -36.64
C LYS A 302 -1.32 -27.65 -35.45
N ILE A 303 -0.25 -28.38 -35.14
CA ILE A 303 0.64 -28.09 -33.99
C ILE A 303 1.18 -26.64 -33.99
N ASP A 304 1.53 -26.08 -35.15
CA ASP A 304 1.98 -24.69 -35.28
C ASP A 304 0.91 -23.68 -34.84
N SER A 305 -0.36 -23.99 -35.08
CA SER A 305 -1.47 -23.15 -34.66
C SER A 305 -1.70 -23.25 -33.15
N THR A 306 -1.46 -24.41 -32.56
CA THR A 306 -1.49 -24.64 -31.11
C THR A 306 -0.37 -23.86 -30.41
N ILE A 307 0.87 -23.94 -30.91
CA ILE A 307 2.02 -23.18 -30.40
C ILE A 307 1.73 -21.68 -30.42
N LYS A 308 1.31 -21.12 -31.56
CA LYS A 308 0.94 -19.69 -31.67
C LYS A 308 -0.20 -19.27 -30.72
N SER A 309 -1.09 -20.21 -30.38
CA SER A 309 -2.16 -19.97 -29.41
C SER A 309 -1.58 -19.83 -28.00
N LEU A 310 -0.70 -20.76 -27.62
CA LEU A 310 -0.07 -20.81 -26.31
C LEU A 310 0.91 -19.64 -26.12
N GLU A 311 1.68 -19.27 -27.14
CA GLU A 311 2.55 -18.07 -27.11
C GLU A 311 1.73 -16.81 -26.83
N ARG A 312 0.61 -16.61 -27.54
CA ARG A 312 -0.27 -15.45 -27.30
C ARG A 312 -0.86 -15.47 -25.88
N LYS A 313 -1.26 -16.63 -25.38
CA LYS A 313 -1.76 -16.78 -23.99
C LYS A 313 -0.65 -16.43 -23.00
N TRP A 314 0.55 -16.96 -23.17
CA TRP A 314 1.71 -16.69 -22.33
C TRP A 314 2.12 -15.21 -22.34
N HIS A 315 2.08 -14.55 -23.50
CA HIS A 315 2.35 -13.11 -23.60
C HIS A 315 1.30 -12.27 -22.86
N LYS A 316 0.01 -12.63 -22.96
CA LYS A 316 -1.07 -11.97 -22.21
C LYS A 316 -0.83 -12.11 -20.70
N GLN A 317 -0.58 -13.32 -20.22
CA GLN A 317 -0.30 -13.60 -18.81
C GLN A 317 0.95 -12.85 -18.31
N ASN A 318 2.02 -12.76 -19.11
CA ASN A 318 3.20 -11.96 -18.75
C ASN A 318 2.90 -10.46 -18.63
N LYS A 319 1.94 -9.94 -19.41
CA LYS A 319 1.53 -8.54 -19.28
C LYS A 319 0.73 -8.32 -17.99
N GLU A 320 -0.10 -9.29 -17.60
CA GLU A 320 -0.83 -9.30 -16.33
C GLU A 320 0.12 -9.39 -15.12
N MET A 321 1.35 -9.90 -15.29
CA MET A 321 2.42 -9.89 -14.28
C MET A 321 3.13 -8.54 -14.10
N ALA A 322 2.85 -7.52 -14.94
CA ALA A 322 3.55 -6.24 -14.87
C ALA A 322 3.40 -5.52 -13.51
N PRO A 323 2.21 -5.47 -12.87
CA PRO A 323 2.05 -4.83 -11.57
C PRO A 323 2.94 -5.46 -10.49
N LEU A 324 3.16 -6.78 -10.50
CA LEU A 324 4.06 -7.43 -9.55
C LEU A 324 5.48 -6.91 -9.64
N ARG A 325 6.01 -6.74 -10.86
CA ARG A 325 7.38 -6.23 -11.04
C ARG A 325 7.53 -4.83 -10.46
N GLU A 326 6.51 -4.01 -10.66
CA GLU A 326 6.47 -2.65 -10.10
C GLU A 326 6.43 -2.66 -8.56
N LEU A 327 5.66 -3.57 -7.97
CA LEU A 327 5.64 -3.77 -6.51
C LEU A 327 6.99 -4.28 -5.99
N GLU A 328 7.64 -5.21 -6.70
CA GLU A 328 8.97 -5.72 -6.38
C GLU A 328 10.03 -4.62 -6.45
N ASP A 329 10.01 -3.79 -7.49
CA ASP A 329 10.92 -2.65 -7.65
C ASP A 329 10.73 -1.63 -6.51
N LYS A 330 9.49 -1.35 -6.09
CA LYS A 330 9.19 -0.49 -4.94
C LYS A 330 9.67 -1.07 -3.62
N ARG A 331 9.49 -2.38 -3.41
CA ARG A 331 10.04 -3.09 -2.24
C ARG A 331 11.56 -2.97 -2.19
N ASP A 332 12.22 -3.19 -3.31
CA ASP A 332 13.69 -3.17 -3.36
C ASP A 332 14.23 -1.73 -3.18
N SER A 333 13.50 -0.73 -3.69
CA SER A 333 13.77 0.69 -3.44
C SER A 333 13.62 1.04 -1.96
N ALA A 334 12.55 0.59 -1.31
CA ALA A 334 12.31 0.81 0.12
C ALA A 334 13.38 0.15 1.00
N LYS A 335 13.82 -1.08 0.65
CA LYS A 335 14.93 -1.75 1.34
C LYS A 335 16.22 -0.96 1.24
N SER A 336 16.53 -0.49 0.03
CA SER A 336 17.72 0.34 -0.21
C SER A 336 17.65 1.64 0.59
N TYR A 337 16.49 2.28 0.64
CA TYR A 337 16.24 3.48 1.44
C TYR A 337 16.39 3.24 2.94
N TYR A 338 15.84 2.15 3.47
CA TYR A 338 16.04 1.74 4.87
C TYR A 338 17.54 1.55 5.19
N GLU A 339 18.26 0.81 4.35
CA GLU A 339 19.68 0.53 4.57
C GLU A 339 20.54 1.80 4.57
N GLU A 340 20.23 2.76 3.69
CA GLU A 340 20.93 4.03 3.61
C GLU A 340 20.64 4.93 4.82
N LYS A 341 19.37 5.08 5.20
CA LYS A 341 18.94 6.11 6.16
C LYS A 341 19.08 5.68 7.62
N ARG A 342 18.96 4.39 7.95
CA ARG A 342 18.99 3.88 9.35
C ARG A 342 20.27 4.19 10.12
N TRP A 343 21.37 4.45 9.40
CA TRP A 343 22.67 4.76 9.98
C TRP A 343 23.00 6.26 10.02
N LYS A 344 22.16 7.12 9.44
CA LYS A 344 22.40 8.57 9.41
C LYS A 344 22.28 9.17 10.82
N SER A 345 23.00 10.27 11.02
CA SER A 345 22.95 11.01 12.28
C SER A 345 21.63 11.78 12.40
N ALA A 346 21.19 12.06 13.63
CA ALA A 346 20.01 12.89 13.91
C ALA A 346 20.04 14.22 13.16
N ARG A 347 21.21 14.87 13.16
CA ARG A 347 21.46 16.12 12.43
C ARG A 347 21.27 15.95 10.92
N THR A 348 21.80 14.87 10.34
CA THR A 348 21.65 14.62 8.89
C THR A 348 20.19 14.34 8.53
N ILE A 349 19.45 13.64 9.39
CA ILE A 349 18.01 13.40 9.19
C ILE A 349 17.24 14.72 9.24
N TYR A 350 17.52 15.57 10.24
CA TYR A 350 16.97 16.92 10.34
C TYR A 350 17.26 17.75 9.08
N GLU A 351 18.51 17.75 8.62
CA GLU A 351 18.92 18.46 7.41
C GLU A 351 18.22 17.94 6.14
N GLU A 352 17.74 16.70 6.12
CA GLU A 352 16.99 16.10 5.01
C GLU A 352 15.45 16.26 5.15
N MET A 353 14.94 16.87 6.24
CA MET A 353 13.50 17.08 6.42
C MET A 353 12.95 18.13 5.46
N GLY A 354 11.74 17.88 4.92
CA GLY A 354 11.16 18.74 3.89
C GLY A 354 10.93 20.18 4.33
N GLY A 355 10.63 20.43 5.61
CA GLY A 355 10.48 21.80 6.10
C GLY A 355 11.80 22.57 6.17
N GLU A 356 12.87 21.91 6.61
CA GLU A 356 14.21 22.49 6.66
C GLU A 356 14.77 22.74 5.27
N VAL A 357 14.64 21.75 4.38
CA VAL A 357 15.09 21.86 2.98
C VAL A 357 14.36 23.01 2.28
N ALA A 358 13.04 23.16 2.49
CA ALA A 358 12.28 24.28 1.92
C ALA A 358 12.72 25.65 2.48
N SER A 359 12.96 25.76 3.80
CA SER A 359 13.44 27.00 4.42
C SER A 359 14.85 27.37 3.94
N ARG A 360 15.74 26.40 3.71
CA ARG A 360 17.07 26.65 3.10
C ARG A 360 16.98 26.98 1.61
N ALA A 361 16.05 26.39 0.87
CA ALA A 361 15.80 26.75 -0.52
C ALA A 361 15.31 28.19 -0.67
N ILE A 362 14.45 28.65 0.26
CA ILE A 362 14.06 30.06 0.39
C ILE A 362 15.30 30.97 0.56
N GLN A 363 16.22 30.60 1.45
CA GLN A 363 17.46 31.36 1.67
C GLN A 363 18.39 31.32 0.45
N ALA A 364 18.54 30.18 -0.23
CA ALA A 364 19.35 30.07 -1.44
C ALA A 364 18.83 30.97 -2.57
N ARG A 365 17.52 31.24 -2.58
CA ARG A 365 16.86 32.14 -3.53
C ARG A 365 16.95 33.61 -3.11
N GLU A 366 17.52 33.99 -1.96
CA GLU A 366 17.57 35.37 -1.43
C GLU A 366 18.26 36.39 -2.37
N MET A 367 19.23 35.94 -3.16
CA MET A 367 20.03 36.82 -4.02
C MET A 367 19.64 36.78 -5.49
N MET A 368 18.65 35.95 -5.86
CA MET A 368 18.19 35.84 -7.25
C MET A 368 17.37 37.06 -7.68
N THR A 369 17.38 37.36 -8.97
CA THR A 369 16.43 38.27 -9.60
C THR A 369 15.12 37.55 -9.89
N ASP A 370 14.06 38.32 -10.15
CA ASP A 370 12.73 37.78 -10.45
C ASP A 370 12.77 36.93 -11.74
N GLN A 371 13.63 37.30 -12.70
CA GLN A 371 13.87 36.54 -13.93
C GLN A 371 14.60 35.21 -13.64
N GLU A 372 15.69 35.24 -12.86
CA GLU A 372 16.44 34.03 -12.51
C GLU A 372 15.59 33.04 -11.71
N ARG A 373 14.66 33.53 -10.87
CA ARG A 373 13.71 32.68 -10.13
C ARG A 373 12.63 32.08 -11.01
N PHE A 374 12.13 32.82 -12.00
CA PHE A 374 11.19 32.27 -12.97
C PHE A 374 11.85 31.16 -13.81
N GLU A 375 13.11 31.38 -14.21
CA GLU A 375 13.90 30.42 -14.98
C GLU A 375 14.37 29.21 -14.15
N THR A 376 14.53 29.37 -12.83
CA THR A 376 14.97 28.32 -11.90
C THR A 376 13.80 27.74 -11.14
N HIS A 377 13.41 26.51 -11.47
CA HIS A 377 12.35 25.80 -10.76
C HIS A 377 12.64 25.77 -9.24
N PRO A 378 11.66 26.01 -8.35
CA PRO A 378 11.91 26.07 -6.90
C PRO A 378 12.64 24.86 -6.32
N ILE A 379 12.28 23.64 -6.76
CA ILE A 379 12.98 22.38 -6.40
C ILE A 379 14.48 22.40 -6.75
N ASP A 380 14.90 23.09 -7.81
CA ASP A 380 16.30 23.14 -8.21
C ASP A 380 17.15 24.02 -7.27
N SER A 381 16.51 24.73 -6.33
CA SER A 381 17.16 25.48 -5.26
C SER A 381 17.37 24.66 -3.98
N TYR A 382 17.01 23.37 -4.00
CA TYR A 382 17.12 22.48 -2.84
C TYR A 382 18.54 21.92 -2.76
N ASP A 383 19.08 21.84 -1.55
CA ASP A 383 20.43 21.31 -1.29
C ASP A 383 20.45 19.80 -1.01
N VAL A 384 19.28 19.17 -1.01
CA VAL A 384 19.05 17.72 -0.89
C VAL A 384 18.34 17.25 -2.17
N ASN A 385 18.72 16.09 -2.71
CA ASN A 385 18.01 15.55 -3.87
C ASN A 385 16.53 15.35 -3.52
N PHE A 386 15.64 15.69 -4.44
CA PHE A 386 14.20 15.64 -4.19
C PHE A 386 13.68 14.27 -3.73
N SER A 387 14.31 13.17 -4.16
CA SER A 387 14.00 11.81 -3.72
C SER A 387 14.43 11.48 -2.28
N ASP A 388 15.38 12.25 -1.75
CA ASP A 388 16.06 11.96 -0.49
C ASP A 388 15.44 12.75 0.67
N ILE A 389 14.55 13.69 0.36
CA ILE A 389 13.81 14.54 1.30
C ILE A 389 12.84 13.69 2.10
N ILE A 390 12.74 14.00 3.39
CA ILE A 390 11.83 13.34 4.33
C ILE A 390 10.62 14.25 4.56
N PRO A 391 9.49 14.01 3.89
CA PRO A 391 8.32 14.88 3.99
C PRO A 391 7.51 14.57 5.25
N LEU A 392 7.65 15.41 6.30
CA LEU A 392 6.99 15.26 7.60
C LEU A 392 5.89 16.32 7.79
N VAL A 393 4.62 15.95 7.69
CA VAL A 393 3.49 16.86 7.98
C VAL A 393 2.82 16.50 9.29
N GLY A 394 2.71 17.45 10.23
CA GLY A 394 2.00 17.21 11.50
C GLY A 394 2.57 16.07 12.36
N GLY A 395 3.86 15.76 12.23
CA GLY A 395 4.50 14.59 12.86
C GLY A 395 4.33 13.27 12.11
N ARG A 396 3.90 13.30 10.84
CA ARG A 396 3.57 12.13 10.00
C ARG A 396 4.35 12.15 8.69
N VAL A 397 4.82 11.00 8.18
CA VAL A 397 5.58 10.92 6.92
C VAL A 397 4.62 10.81 5.73
N ILE A 398 4.91 11.53 4.65
CA ILE A 398 4.13 11.45 3.41
C ILE A 398 4.61 10.27 2.56
N SER A 399 3.67 9.39 2.20
CA SER A 399 3.91 8.31 1.26
C SER A 399 3.36 8.68 -0.11
N VAL A 400 4.18 8.42 -1.11
CA VAL A 400 3.89 8.61 -2.53
C VAL A 400 3.25 7.34 -3.05
N ASP A 401 2.05 7.47 -3.61
CA ASP A 401 1.45 6.40 -4.39
C ASP A 401 1.93 6.44 -5.85
N ASP A 402 1.50 5.43 -6.62
CA ASP A 402 1.94 5.17 -7.99
C ASP A 402 1.45 6.22 -9.01
N LYS A 403 0.70 7.22 -8.57
CA LYS A 403 0.14 8.30 -9.39
C LYS A 403 0.68 9.68 -9.03
N ASN A 404 1.76 9.76 -8.25
CA ASN A 404 2.28 11.02 -7.70
C ASN A 404 1.24 11.80 -6.87
N ALA A 405 0.26 11.13 -6.27
CA ALA A 405 -0.54 11.74 -5.23
C ALA A 405 0.24 11.62 -3.90
N ALA A 406 0.38 12.73 -3.15
CA ALA A 406 0.58 12.50 -1.73
C ALA A 406 -0.72 11.95 -1.23
N THR A 407 -0.56 10.91 -0.46
CA THR A 407 -1.45 10.68 0.65
C THR A 407 -0.71 11.13 1.89
N LEU A 408 -1.34 12.04 2.65
CA LEU A 408 -0.94 12.30 4.03
C LEU A 408 -1.29 11.02 4.77
N VAL A 409 -0.29 10.20 5.07
CA VAL A 409 -0.53 8.94 5.75
C VAL A 409 -0.49 9.19 7.25
N ASP A 410 -1.64 9.06 7.92
CA ASP A 410 -1.67 8.83 9.36
C ASP A 410 -0.98 7.49 9.63
N TYR A 411 0.03 7.46 10.50
CA TYR A 411 0.73 6.22 10.88
C TYR A 411 -0.22 5.20 11.56
N ARG A 412 -1.46 5.60 11.84
CA ARG A 412 -2.57 4.79 12.34
C ARG A 412 -3.43 4.12 11.24
N GLU A 413 -3.11 4.23 9.95
CA GLU A 413 -3.95 3.63 8.87
C GLU A 413 -3.23 2.56 8.03
N LEU A 414 -2.19 1.91 8.56
CA LEU A 414 -1.27 1.08 7.76
C LEU A 414 -1.20 -0.40 8.13
N ALA A 415 -2.18 -0.86 8.91
CA ALA A 415 -2.76 -2.19 8.86
C ALA A 415 -4.28 -1.97 8.87
N ALA A 416 -5.07 -2.85 8.25
CA ALA A 416 -6.50 -2.87 8.55
C ALA A 416 -6.62 -2.88 10.09
N PRO A 417 -7.30 -1.90 10.72
CA PRO A 417 -7.29 -1.73 12.16
C PRO A 417 -7.57 -3.04 12.94
N ALA A 418 -8.36 -3.93 12.34
CA ALA A 418 -8.40 -5.36 12.66
C ALA A 418 -8.51 -6.19 11.36
N SER A 419 -8.48 -7.50 11.46
CA SER A 419 -8.80 -8.44 10.38
C SER A 419 -9.37 -9.73 10.94
N ILE A 420 -10.25 -10.41 10.22
CA ILE A 420 -10.81 -11.71 10.62
C ILE A 420 -10.55 -12.80 9.58
N GLU A 421 -10.11 -13.97 10.05
CA GLU A 421 -9.90 -15.17 9.25
C GLU A 421 -10.92 -16.26 9.66
N PHE A 422 -11.43 -17.02 8.69
CA PHE A 422 -12.40 -18.09 8.94
C PHE A 422 -11.80 -19.48 8.70
N GLY A 423 -12.10 -20.41 9.61
CA GLY A 423 -11.60 -21.79 9.58
C GLY A 423 -10.21 -21.98 10.20
N GLY A 424 -9.71 -23.23 10.18
CA GLY A 424 -8.46 -23.61 10.86
C GLY A 424 -8.75 -24.38 12.15
N ASP A 425 -8.11 -23.95 13.25
CA ASP A 425 -8.27 -24.54 14.59
C ASP A 425 -9.52 -24.03 15.34
N CYS A 426 -10.10 -22.91 14.88
CA CYS A 426 -11.34 -22.29 15.36
C CYS A 426 -12.22 -21.87 14.16
N PHE A 427 -13.47 -21.49 14.43
CA PHE A 427 -14.41 -21.02 13.41
C PHE A 427 -14.01 -19.65 12.86
N ALA A 428 -13.65 -18.72 13.75
CA ALA A 428 -13.18 -17.40 13.36
C ALA A 428 -12.05 -16.91 14.27
N LYS A 429 -11.04 -16.30 13.66
CA LYS A 429 -9.91 -15.69 14.35
C LYS A 429 -9.82 -14.22 13.98
N MET A 430 -10.05 -13.35 14.95
CA MET A 430 -9.91 -11.90 14.81
C MET A 430 -8.53 -11.46 15.31
N VAL A 431 -7.81 -10.72 14.48
CA VAL A 431 -6.51 -10.12 14.80
C VAL A 431 -6.69 -8.62 14.93
N ILE A 432 -6.41 -8.10 16.12
CA ILE A 432 -6.50 -6.67 16.44
C ILE A 432 -5.11 -6.05 16.25
N ASN A 433 -5.01 -5.05 15.39
CA ASN A 433 -3.77 -4.31 15.18
C ASN A 433 -3.66 -3.12 16.16
N PRO A 434 -2.45 -2.61 16.42
CA PRO A 434 -2.24 -1.50 17.38
C PRO A 434 -2.98 -0.19 17.06
N ASN A 435 -3.55 -0.08 15.87
CA ASN A 435 -4.34 1.05 15.37
C ASN A 435 -5.85 0.77 15.36
N ALA A 436 -6.30 -0.38 15.87
CA ALA A 436 -7.72 -0.72 16.06
C ALA A 436 -8.46 0.34 16.89
N ASP A 437 -9.70 0.60 16.51
CA ASP A 437 -10.67 1.36 17.29
C ASP A 437 -12.02 0.63 17.33
N ALA A 438 -13.01 1.20 18.02
CA ALA A 438 -14.31 0.56 18.17
C ALA A 438 -15.01 0.24 16.83
N SER A 439 -14.71 0.99 15.75
CA SER A 439 -15.22 0.69 14.40
C SER A 439 -14.67 -0.63 13.89
N SER A 440 -13.39 -0.89 14.14
CA SER A 440 -12.71 -2.12 13.73
C SER A 440 -13.40 -3.35 14.29
N ILE A 441 -13.79 -3.32 15.57
CA ILE A 441 -14.51 -4.43 16.20
C ILE A 441 -15.91 -4.63 15.61
N VAL A 442 -16.62 -3.54 15.34
CA VAL A 442 -17.95 -3.58 14.72
C VAL A 442 -17.86 -4.17 13.31
N HIS A 443 -16.85 -3.77 12.54
CA HIS A 443 -16.58 -4.24 11.19
C HIS A 443 -16.30 -5.74 11.15
N GLU A 444 -15.31 -6.23 11.91
CA GLU A 444 -14.95 -7.65 11.94
C GLU A 444 -16.09 -8.54 12.48
N SER A 445 -16.87 -8.01 13.43
CA SER A 445 -18.03 -8.73 13.96
C SER A 445 -19.13 -8.93 12.91
N ALA A 446 -19.28 -8.00 11.97
CA ALA A 446 -20.23 -8.13 10.87
C ALA A 446 -19.85 -9.29 9.93
N HIS A 447 -18.57 -9.45 9.60
CA HIS A 447 -18.10 -10.62 8.86
C HIS A 447 -18.42 -11.92 9.61
N TYR A 448 -18.17 -11.95 10.93
CA TYR A 448 -18.47 -13.10 11.76
C TYR A 448 -19.96 -13.47 11.73
N PHE A 449 -20.86 -12.48 11.82
CA PHE A 449 -22.30 -12.71 11.75
C PHE A 449 -22.73 -13.25 10.38
N LEU A 450 -22.15 -12.73 9.29
CA LEU A 450 -22.46 -13.17 7.93
C LEU A 450 -22.11 -14.64 7.72
N GLU A 451 -20.97 -15.10 8.24
CA GLU A 451 -20.59 -16.52 8.12
C GLU A 451 -21.42 -17.44 9.03
N ILE A 452 -21.89 -16.98 10.19
CA ILE A 452 -22.86 -17.74 10.99
C ILE A 452 -24.17 -17.94 10.20
N TYR A 453 -24.70 -16.90 9.56
CA TYR A 453 -25.88 -17.02 8.70
C TYR A 453 -25.65 -18.04 7.56
N SER A 454 -24.50 -17.91 6.88
CA SER A 454 -24.07 -18.79 5.79
C SER A 454 -24.02 -20.26 6.23
N ASP A 455 -23.38 -20.59 7.37
CA ASP A 455 -23.28 -21.98 7.86
C ASP A 455 -24.62 -22.51 8.41
N LEU A 456 -25.38 -21.70 9.16
CA LEU A 456 -26.67 -22.14 9.71
C LEU A 456 -27.71 -22.42 8.63
N ASN A 457 -27.70 -21.65 7.53
CA ASN A 457 -28.65 -21.83 6.44
C ASN A 457 -28.53 -23.22 5.76
N LEU A 458 -27.36 -23.85 5.80
CA LEU A 458 -27.14 -25.21 5.27
C LEU A 458 -27.72 -26.33 6.16
N LYS A 459 -28.16 -26.02 7.39
CA LYS A 459 -28.58 -27.05 8.36
C LYS A 459 -30.05 -27.44 8.25
N SER A 460 -30.32 -28.71 8.57
CA SER A 460 -31.67 -29.20 8.81
C SER A 460 -32.17 -28.74 10.18
N GLY A 461 -33.43 -28.31 10.28
CA GLY A 461 -34.07 -27.96 11.55
C GLY A 461 -34.00 -26.49 11.96
N VAL A 462 -33.34 -25.63 11.18
CA VAL A 462 -33.35 -24.16 11.38
C VAL A 462 -34.70 -23.55 10.97
N SER A 463 -35.03 -22.41 11.57
CA SER A 463 -36.29 -21.69 11.30
C SER A 463 -36.36 -21.15 9.86
N GLU A 464 -37.58 -20.98 9.37
CA GLU A 464 -37.83 -20.31 8.08
C GLU A 464 -37.43 -18.83 8.12
N GLU A 465 -37.45 -18.21 9.31
CA GLU A 465 -36.99 -16.84 9.53
C GLU A 465 -35.49 -16.69 9.20
N LEU A 466 -34.63 -17.57 9.71
CA LEU A 466 -33.18 -17.52 9.41
C LEU A 466 -32.89 -17.69 7.90
N ARG A 467 -33.63 -18.59 7.23
CA ARG A 467 -33.47 -18.79 5.77
C ARG A 467 -33.93 -17.56 4.98
N SER A 468 -35.04 -16.96 5.39
CA SER A 468 -35.55 -15.74 4.78
C SER A 468 -34.59 -14.57 4.96
N ASP A 469 -34.01 -14.43 6.16
CA ASP A 469 -33.08 -13.35 6.48
C ASP A 469 -31.78 -13.49 5.68
N PHE A 470 -31.19 -14.69 5.61
CA PHE A 470 -29.99 -14.89 4.79
C PHE A 470 -30.27 -14.68 3.30
N LYS A 471 -31.46 -15.09 2.82
CA LYS A 471 -31.91 -14.81 1.46
C LYS A 471 -32.03 -13.31 1.19
N GLU A 472 -32.54 -12.53 2.13
CA GLU A 472 -32.65 -11.07 2.00
C GLU A 472 -31.27 -10.41 1.90
N VAL A 473 -30.28 -10.88 2.69
CA VAL A 473 -28.88 -10.46 2.57
C VAL A 473 -28.31 -10.78 1.18
N LEU A 474 -28.53 -11.99 0.66
CA LEU A 474 -28.04 -12.39 -0.67
C LEU A 474 -28.71 -11.62 -1.80
N ASP A 475 -30.03 -11.40 -1.70
CA ASP A 475 -30.80 -10.64 -2.68
C ASP A 475 -30.30 -9.18 -2.72
N TRP A 476 -29.98 -8.59 -1.57
CA TRP A 476 -29.36 -7.27 -1.45
C TRP A 476 -27.95 -7.21 -2.09
N MET A 477 -27.17 -8.28 -1.94
CA MET A 477 -25.87 -8.44 -2.61
C MET A 477 -25.99 -8.69 -4.12
N GLY A 478 -27.18 -9.02 -4.62
CA GLY A 478 -27.41 -9.41 -6.01
C GLY A 478 -26.96 -10.84 -6.32
N LEU A 479 -26.96 -11.72 -5.31
CA LEU A 479 -26.45 -13.09 -5.39
C LEU A 479 -27.55 -14.15 -5.24
N ASP A 480 -27.39 -15.25 -5.98
CA ASP A 480 -28.13 -16.49 -5.74
C ASP A 480 -27.41 -17.32 -4.68
N GLU A 481 -28.16 -17.99 -3.82
CA GLU A 481 -27.64 -18.85 -2.76
C GLU A 481 -26.67 -19.92 -3.28
N LYS A 482 -26.95 -20.52 -4.44
CA LYS A 482 -26.04 -21.53 -5.02
C LYS A 482 -24.74 -20.92 -5.49
N VAL A 483 -24.75 -19.66 -5.91
CA VAL A 483 -23.55 -18.92 -6.32
C VAL A 483 -22.71 -18.62 -5.07
N TRP A 484 -23.33 -18.16 -3.98
CA TRP A 484 -22.66 -17.89 -2.71
C TRP A 484 -21.85 -19.09 -2.19
N TYR A 485 -22.43 -20.28 -2.20
CA TYR A 485 -21.74 -21.49 -1.73
C TYR A 485 -20.73 -22.10 -2.73
N GLN A 486 -20.68 -21.58 -3.96
CA GLN A 486 -19.69 -21.97 -4.97
C GLN A 486 -18.51 -21.01 -5.05
N MET A 487 -18.61 -19.85 -4.39
CA MET A 487 -17.55 -18.86 -4.33
C MET A 487 -16.39 -19.35 -3.45
N GLU A 488 -15.17 -19.16 -3.95
CA GLU A 488 -13.97 -19.26 -3.13
C GLU A 488 -13.91 -18.08 -2.13
N PRO A 489 -13.16 -18.18 -1.02
CA PRO A 489 -13.08 -17.12 -0.01
C PRO A 489 -12.76 -15.74 -0.60
N GLU A 490 -11.86 -15.66 -1.58
CA GLU A 490 -11.48 -14.41 -2.25
C GLU A 490 -12.60 -13.81 -3.12
N GLU A 491 -13.56 -14.64 -3.57
CA GLU A 491 -14.73 -14.17 -4.33
C GLU A 491 -15.84 -13.65 -3.42
N LYS A 492 -15.85 -14.08 -2.15
CA LYS A 492 -16.77 -13.60 -1.11
C LYS A 492 -16.33 -12.28 -0.48
N GLU A 493 -15.02 -12.02 -0.45
CA GLU A 493 -14.41 -10.85 0.20
C GLU A 493 -15.12 -9.52 -0.13
N PRO A 494 -15.42 -9.13 -1.38
CA PRO A 494 -16.08 -7.86 -1.65
C PRO A 494 -17.52 -7.76 -1.11
N TYR A 495 -18.19 -8.90 -0.90
CA TYR A 495 -19.53 -8.95 -0.31
C TYR A 495 -19.48 -8.88 1.22
N HIS A 496 -18.44 -9.47 1.80
CA HIS A 496 -18.12 -9.36 3.22
C HIS A 496 -17.85 -7.89 3.60
N GLU A 497 -16.98 -7.20 2.86
CA GLU A 497 -16.67 -5.78 3.09
C GLU A 497 -17.92 -4.90 3.00
N ARG A 498 -18.73 -5.08 1.95
CA ARG A 498 -19.98 -4.30 1.78
C ARG A 498 -20.99 -4.53 2.91
N PHE A 499 -21.07 -5.76 3.42
CA PHE A 499 -21.96 -6.09 4.54
C PHE A 499 -21.47 -5.46 5.85
N ALA A 500 -20.16 -5.46 6.08
CA ALA A 500 -19.55 -4.85 7.25
C ALA A 500 -19.70 -3.32 7.25
N GLU A 501 -19.43 -2.65 6.13
CA GLU A 501 -19.68 -1.21 5.96
C GLU A 501 -21.15 -0.85 6.19
N ALA A 502 -22.09 -1.69 5.71
CA ALA A 502 -23.52 -1.48 5.92
C ALA A 502 -23.92 -1.65 7.40
N PHE A 503 -23.26 -2.56 8.13
CA PHE A 503 -23.49 -2.70 9.57
C PHE A 503 -22.96 -1.50 10.34
N GLU A 504 -21.77 -1.00 10.01
CA GLU A 504 -21.21 0.24 10.59
C GLU A 504 -22.13 1.45 10.33
N HIS A 505 -22.63 1.59 9.09
CA HIS A 505 -23.61 2.63 8.74
C HIS A 505 -24.88 2.50 9.57
N TYR A 506 -25.37 1.28 9.79
CA TYR A 506 -26.55 1.04 10.63
C TYR A 506 -26.32 1.48 12.08
N ILE A 507 -25.19 1.12 12.71
CA ILE A 507 -24.90 1.56 14.09
C ILE A 507 -24.79 3.09 14.16
N LEU A 508 -24.20 3.72 13.15
CA LEU A 508 -24.03 5.17 13.09
C LEU A 508 -25.37 5.93 12.95
N THR A 509 -26.29 5.41 12.15
CA THR A 509 -27.48 6.13 11.67
C THR A 509 -28.80 5.69 12.30
N ASN A 510 -28.90 4.51 12.90
CA ASN A 510 -30.17 4.02 13.44
C ASN A 510 -30.64 4.90 14.61
N GLU A 511 -31.91 5.30 14.61
CA GLU A 511 -32.57 6.10 15.66
C GLU A 511 -33.40 5.24 16.62
N SER A 512 -33.56 3.94 16.35
CA SER A 512 -34.30 3.02 17.20
C SER A 512 -33.62 2.80 18.55
N PRO A 513 -34.37 2.63 19.65
CA PRO A 513 -33.83 2.34 20.98
C PRO A 513 -33.35 0.87 21.02
N ILE A 514 -32.16 0.63 20.49
CA ILE A 514 -31.44 -0.63 20.69
C ILE A 514 -30.89 -0.66 22.13
N SER A 515 -30.46 -1.81 22.63
CA SER A 515 -29.85 -1.96 23.96
C SER A 515 -28.79 -0.88 24.24
N SER A 516 -28.61 -0.52 25.53
CA SER A 516 -27.75 0.59 25.97
C SER A 516 -26.31 0.53 25.44
N VAL A 517 -25.85 -0.66 25.07
CA VAL A 517 -24.52 -0.89 24.47
C VAL A 517 -24.38 -0.33 23.06
N PHE A 518 -25.44 -0.34 22.25
CA PHE A 518 -25.39 0.21 20.90
C PHE A 518 -25.43 1.73 20.88
N GLU A 519 -26.00 2.37 21.89
CA GLU A 519 -25.89 3.83 22.07
C GLU A 519 -24.45 4.26 22.44
N THR A 520 -23.74 3.44 23.22
CA THR A 520 -22.30 3.63 23.50
C THR A 520 -21.47 3.50 22.21
N LEU A 521 -21.67 2.41 21.44
CA LEU A 521 -21.01 2.20 20.13
C LEU A 521 -21.27 3.34 19.16
N LYS A 522 -22.53 3.79 19.05
CA LYS A 522 -22.93 4.92 18.21
C LYS A 522 -22.25 6.22 18.62
N GLY A 523 -22.08 6.46 19.93
CA GLY A 523 -21.32 7.60 20.44
C GLY A 523 -19.86 7.57 19.99
N TRP A 524 -19.22 6.41 20.04
CA TRP A 524 -17.83 6.23 19.59
C TRP A 524 -17.68 6.37 18.07
N LEU A 525 -18.53 5.71 17.28
CA LEU A 525 -18.52 5.81 15.82
C LEU A 525 -18.77 7.26 15.35
N LYS A 526 -19.69 7.99 15.99
CA LYS A 526 -19.86 9.43 15.71
C LYS A 526 -18.59 10.23 16.00
N GLY A 527 -17.84 9.90 17.04
CA GLY A 527 -16.55 10.53 17.32
C GLY A 527 -15.50 10.27 16.23
N ILE A 528 -15.43 9.02 15.77
CA ILE A 528 -14.48 8.53 14.75
C ILE A 528 -14.82 9.12 13.37
N TYR A 529 -16.05 8.96 12.88
CA TYR A 529 -16.45 9.41 11.53
C TYR A 529 -16.60 10.93 11.39
N ASN A 530 -16.90 11.67 12.47
CA ASN A 530 -16.86 13.14 12.43
C ASN A 530 -15.43 13.68 12.31
N ALA A 531 -14.41 12.93 12.76
CA ALA A 531 -13.00 13.29 12.60
C ALA A 531 -12.46 13.01 11.18
N LEU A 532 -13.11 12.12 10.43
CA LEU A 532 -12.66 11.64 9.11
C LEU A 532 -13.26 12.38 7.88
N ALA A 533 -14.12 13.39 8.10
CA ALA A 533 -14.64 14.28 7.04
C ALA A 533 -15.15 13.58 5.75
N GLY A 534 -16.01 12.57 5.89
CA GLY A 534 -16.96 12.17 4.85
C GLY A 534 -16.61 10.99 3.96
N GLU A 535 -16.23 9.84 4.53
CA GLU A 535 -16.35 8.57 3.80
C GLU A 535 -17.83 8.19 3.63
N ASN A 536 -18.21 7.76 2.41
CA ASN A 536 -19.56 7.28 2.12
C ASN A 536 -19.62 5.77 2.43
N LEU A 537 -20.01 5.41 3.65
CA LEU A 537 -20.33 4.02 4.00
C LEU A 537 -21.46 3.49 3.10
N THR A 538 -21.43 2.18 2.82
CA THR A 538 -22.53 1.50 2.14
C THR A 538 -23.84 1.68 2.95
N SER A 539 -24.90 2.12 2.28
CA SER A 539 -26.18 2.40 2.96
C SER A 539 -26.83 1.14 3.52
N SER A 540 -27.26 1.20 4.78
CA SER A 540 -27.94 0.11 5.49
C SER A 540 -29.46 0.05 5.31
N ASN A 541 -30.04 0.95 4.50
CA ASN A 541 -31.49 1.17 4.44
C ASN A 541 -32.30 -0.09 4.09
N GLU A 542 -31.71 -1.02 3.33
CA GLU A 542 -32.35 -2.27 2.89
C GLU A 542 -32.09 -3.45 3.84
N LEU A 543 -31.13 -3.34 4.77
CA LEU A 543 -30.78 -4.39 5.75
C LEU A 543 -31.11 -4.02 7.20
N THR A 544 -31.72 -2.85 7.44
CA THR A 544 -31.98 -2.33 8.80
C THR A 544 -32.76 -3.32 9.68
N SER A 545 -33.76 -4.00 9.12
CA SER A 545 -34.55 -5.03 9.82
C SER A 545 -33.69 -6.23 10.26
N ILE A 546 -32.74 -6.65 9.43
CA ILE A 546 -31.83 -7.77 9.74
C ILE A 546 -30.87 -7.36 10.85
N PHE A 547 -30.32 -6.15 10.76
CA PHE A 547 -29.42 -5.63 11.79
C PHE A 547 -30.13 -5.36 13.13
N ASP A 548 -31.38 -4.89 13.10
CA ASP A 548 -32.23 -4.76 14.31
C ASP A 548 -32.37 -6.12 15.01
N LYS A 549 -32.59 -7.21 14.27
CA LYS A 549 -32.72 -8.57 14.83
C LYS A 549 -31.42 -9.06 15.49
N ILE A 550 -30.28 -8.86 14.84
CA ILE A 550 -28.96 -9.22 15.39
C ILE A 550 -28.68 -8.41 16.67
N ALA A 551 -29.01 -7.12 16.66
CA ALA A 551 -28.75 -6.18 17.74
C ALA A 551 -29.75 -6.27 18.91
N SER A 552 -30.87 -6.99 18.74
CA SER A 552 -31.96 -7.11 19.74
C SER A 552 -32.17 -8.53 20.28
N GLY A 553 -31.22 -9.45 20.04
CA GLY A 553 -31.24 -10.78 20.64
C GLY A 553 -31.28 -10.74 22.17
N ASN A 554 -31.94 -11.71 22.80
CA ASN A 554 -31.84 -11.87 24.26
C ASN A 554 -30.41 -12.28 24.61
N GLN A 555 -29.83 -11.72 25.67
CA GLN A 555 -28.49 -12.13 26.13
C GLN A 555 -28.46 -13.63 26.41
N ALA A 556 -27.60 -14.35 25.70
CA ALA A 556 -27.29 -15.74 26.02
C ALA A 556 -26.63 -15.82 27.42
N PRO A 557 -26.87 -16.86 28.22
CA PRO A 557 -26.29 -16.97 29.54
C PRO A 557 -24.74 -16.97 29.48
N VAL A 558 -24.15 -16.01 30.19
CA VAL A 558 -22.71 -15.66 30.26
C VAL A 558 -21.76 -16.84 30.52
N SER A 559 -22.25 -17.99 30.98
CA SER A 559 -21.42 -19.17 31.26
C SER A 559 -20.88 -19.91 30.04
N ALA A 560 -21.45 -19.67 28.85
CA ALA A 560 -21.04 -20.35 27.62
C ALA A 560 -19.82 -19.70 26.93
N ILE A 561 -19.68 -18.38 27.03
CA ILE A 561 -18.62 -17.62 26.33
C ILE A 561 -17.39 -17.50 27.23
N ASN A 562 -16.25 -17.98 26.74
CA ASN A 562 -14.99 -17.80 27.42
C ASN A 562 -14.63 -16.31 27.49
N SER A 563 -14.80 -15.71 28.68
CA SER A 563 -14.59 -14.26 28.87
C SER A 563 -13.14 -13.84 28.62
N SER A 564 -12.18 -14.76 28.71
CA SER A 564 -10.76 -14.45 28.47
C SER A 564 -10.46 -14.05 27.02
N VAL A 565 -11.38 -14.32 26.08
CA VAL A 565 -11.26 -13.88 24.69
C VAL A 565 -11.28 -12.35 24.58
N TYR A 566 -11.95 -11.66 25.52
CA TYR A 566 -12.05 -10.20 25.52
C TYR A 566 -10.93 -9.50 26.30
N ASP A 567 -10.11 -10.24 27.05
CA ASP A 567 -8.97 -9.68 27.78
C ASP A 567 -8.03 -8.93 26.82
N VAL A 568 -7.92 -9.39 25.58
CA VAL A 568 -7.13 -8.74 24.52
C VAL A 568 -7.75 -7.41 24.10
N VAL A 569 -9.07 -7.36 23.96
CA VAL A 569 -9.81 -6.13 23.64
C VAL A 569 -9.69 -5.13 24.79
N GLU A 570 -9.80 -5.60 26.03
CA GLU A 570 -9.63 -4.76 27.22
C GLU A 570 -8.23 -4.16 27.29
N GLN A 571 -7.20 -4.97 27.01
CA GLN A 571 -5.81 -4.54 27.01
C GLN A 571 -5.48 -3.52 25.92
N GLU A 572 -6.02 -3.69 24.71
CA GLU A 572 -5.71 -2.83 23.57
C GLU A 572 -6.64 -1.60 23.48
N MET A 573 -7.89 -1.69 23.97
CA MET A 573 -8.96 -0.73 23.68
C MET A 573 -9.73 -0.25 24.93
N GLY A 574 -9.49 -0.86 26.10
CA GLY A 574 -10.08 -0.50 27.39
C GLY A 574 -11.30 -1.33 27.78
N GLU A 575 -11.60 -1.33 29.09
CA GLU A 575 -12.67 -2.11 29.74
C GLU A 575 -14.05 -1.87 29.12
N GLU A 576 -14.39 -0.61 28.85
CA GLU A 576 -15.70 -0.24 28.28
C GLU A 576 -15.92 -0.86 26.89
N VAL A 577 -14.89 -0.86 26.03
CA VAL A 577 -14.96 -1.46 24.67
C VAL A 577 -15.05 -2.98 24.77
N ALA A 578 -14.32 -3.60 25.69
CA ALA A 578 -14.36 -5.05 25.92
C ALA A 578 -15.74 -5.52 26.41
N GLU A 579 -16.35 -4.82 27.37
CA GLU A 579 -17.69 -5.11 27.87
C GLU A 579 -18.75 -5.02 26.76
N VAL A 580 -18.66 -3.96 25.95
CA VAL A 580 -19.54 -3.73 24.80
C VAL A 580 -19.37 -4.82 23.73
N THR A 581 -18.14 -5.21 23.44
CA THR A 581 -17.81 -6.27 22.47
C THR A 581 -18.37 -7.62 22.93
N LYS A 582 -18.20 -7.93 24.22
CA LYS A 582 -18.77 -9.10 24.86
C LYS A 582 -20.29 -9.11 24.75
N LEU A 583 -20.94 -7.99 25.08
CA LEU A 583 -22.39 -7.93 25.02
C LEU A 583 -22.94 -8.07 23.59
N MET A 584 -22.26 -7.48 22.61
CA MET A 584 -22.63 -7.63 21.20
C MET A 584 -22.57 -9.09 20.77
N HIS A 585 -21.53 -9.83 21.18
CA HIS A 585 -21.42 -11.27 20.91
C HIS A 585 -22.51 -12.08 21.65
N GLU A 586 -22.77 -11.81 22.92
CA GLU A 586 -23.84 -12.49 23.69
C GLU A 586 -25.23 -12.28 23.07
N THR A 587 -25.48 -11.05 22.57
CA THR A 587 -26.73 -10.66 21.93
C THR A 587 -26.89 -11.38 20.58
N SER A 588 -25.83 -11.43 19.76
CA SER A 588 -25.88 -12.12 18.47
C SER A 588 -26.05 -13.64 18.62
N ILE A 589 -25.35 -14.27 19.57
CA ILE A 589 -25.52 -15.70 19.88
C ILE A 589 -26.94 -15.99 20.36
N GLY A 590 -27.52 -15.14 21.21
CA GLY A 590 -28.89 -15.32 21.65
C GLY A 590 -29.93 -15.18 20.53
N TYR A 591 -29.68 -14.28 19.58
CA TYR A 591 -30.47 -14.21 18.35
C TYR A 591 -30.34 -15.50 17.54
N PHE A 592 -29.12 -15.94 17.21
CA PHE A 592 -28.89 -17.16 16.44
C PHE A 592 -29.41 -18.42 17.13
N SER A 593 -29.39 -18.48 18.46
CA SER A 593 -30.00 -19.57 19.26
C SER A 593 -31.50 -19.67 19.00
N LYS A 594 -32.20 -18.54 19.12
CA LYS A 594 -33.64 -18.45 18.87
C LYS A 594 -34.02 -18.91 17.46
N VAL A 595 -33.29 -18.47 16.44
CA VAL A 595 -33.65 -18.74 15.04
C VAL A 595 -33.10 -20.07 14.50
N SER A 596 -32.07 -20.64 15.12
CA SER A 596 -31.56 -21.97 14.76
C SER A 596 -32.22 -23.10 15.55
N GLY A 597 -32.80 -22.81 16.72
CA GLY A 597 -33.29 -23.81 17.67
C GLY A 597 -32.17 -24.57 18.40
N LEU A 598 -30.92 -24.10 18.28
CA LEU A 598 -29.78 -24.65 19.00
C LEU A 598 -29.61 -23.93 20.34
N GLU A 599 -29.29 -24.69 21.39
CA GLU A 599 -28.92 -24.11 22.69
C GLU A 599 -27.67 -23.20 22.53
N PRO A 600 -27.57 -22.08 23.25
CA PRO A 600 -26.47 -21.12 23.12
C PRO A 600 -25.09 -21.75 23.28
N GLU A 601 -24.93 -22.72 24.19
CA GLU A 601 -23.66 -23.42 24.41
C GLU A 601 -23.17 -24.14 23.15
N ASN A 602 -24.09 -24.79 22.42
CA ASN A 602 -23.76 -25.49 21.18
C ASN A 602 -23.39 -24.54 20.04
N LEU A 603 -23.87 -23.30 20.09
CA LEU A 603 -23.49 -22.27 19.13
C LEU A 603 -22.10 -21.72 19.43
N VAL A 604 -21.80 -21.44 20.70
CA VAL A 604 -20.48 -20.94 21.11
C VAL A 604 -19.39 -21.98 20.84
N ASP A 605 -19.64 -23.27 21.12
CA ASP A 605 -18.69 -24.36 20.83
C ASP A 605 -18.44 -24.55 19.33
N ARG A 606 -19.41 -24.20 18.48
CA ARG A 606 -19.31 -24.39 17.02
C ARG A 606 -18.75 -23.17 16.30
N TYR A 607 -19.12 -21.99 16.76
CA TYR A 607 -18.75 -20.71 16.19
C TYR A 607 -17.76 -20.02 17.13
N ASP A 608 -16.76 -20.77 17.59
CA ASP A 608 -15.75 -20.27 18.51
C ASP A 608 -14.99 -19.11 17.85
N LEU A 609 -14.87 -18.02 18.62
CA LEU A 609 -14.18 -16.80 18.22
C LEU A 609 -12.92 -16.67 19.05
N GLU A 610 -11.77 -16.62 18.39
CA GLU A 610 -10.51 -16.24 19.01
C GLU A 610 -10.19 -14.79 18.68
N ILE A 611 -9.68 -14.04 19.66
CA ILE A 611 -9.23 -12.66 19.47
C ILE A 611 -7.76 -12.58 19.92
N GLU A 612 -6.88 -12.14 19.03
CA GLU A 612 -5.46 -11.98 19.31
C GLU A 612 -4.96 -10.58 18.97
N SER A 613 -3.93 -10.12 19.69
CA SER A 613 -3.24 -8.87 19.39
C SER A 613 -2.04 -9.15 18.49
N ALA A 614 -1.92 -8.41 17.38
CA ALA A 614 -0.79 -8.51 16.46
C ALA A 614 0.57 -8.23 17.14
N ARG A 615 0.59 -7.54 18.29
CA ARG A 615 1.82 -7.34 19.10
C ARG A 615 2.39 -8.65 19.65
N HIS A 616 1.55 -9.68 19.82
CA HIS A 616 1.90 -10.94 20.48
C HIS A 616 2.20 -12.10 19.50
N VAL A 617 1.80 -11.98 18.24
CA VAL A 617 2.04 -12.98 17.18
C VAL A 617 3.54 -13.15 16.85
N SER A 618 4.36 -12.10 17.05
CA SER A 618 5.80 -12.11 16.73
C SER A 618 6.66 -12.99 17.65
N LYS A 619 6.14 -13.48 18.78
CA LYS A 619 6.93 -14.29 19.73
C LYS A 619 6.95 -15.79 19.42
N ASN A 620 5.95 -16.33 18.70
CA ASN A 620 5.83 -17.78 18.50
C ASN A 620 6.38 -18.28 17.15
N THR A 621 6.56 -17.43 16.15
CA THR A 621 7.12 -17.82 14.84
C THR A 621 8.65 -17.80 14.75
N MET A 622 9.35 -17.32 15.79
CA MET A 622 10.82 -17.45 15.90
C MET A 622 11.32 -18.78 16.50
N SER A 623 10.42 -19.71 16.86
CA SER A 623 10.77 -21.00 17.49
C SER A 623 10.81 -22.20 16.53
N LEU A 624 10.59 -22.03 15.22
CA LEU A 624 10.74 -23.12 14.24
C LEU A 624 11.66 -22.67 13.10
N ARG A 625 12.97 -22.76 13.36
CA ARG A 625 14.01 -22.94 12.34
C ARG A 625 14.83 -24.16 12.66
#